data_AF-B5X0Y8-F1
#
_entry.id   AF-B5X0Y8-F1
#
_cell.length_a   1.000
_cell.length_b   1.000
_cell.length_c   1.000
_cell.angle_alpha   90.00
_cell.angle_beta   90.00
_cell.angle_gamma   90.00
#
_symmetry.space_group_name_H-M   'P 1'
#
loop_
_entity.id
_entity.type
_entity.pdbx_description
1 polymer ?
#
loop_
_entity_poly.entity_id
_entity_poly.type
_entity_poly.pdbx_seq_one_letter_code
_entity_poly.pdbx_strand_id
1 'polypeptide(L)'
;MALRRLSFRLRQTVVPVRPLHGSGCGQQLEAVGMETRPETFSIFRTQENDPACQSEQHLGQYYTVPPSHFHTVFPHGLPPRYQQQVKTFNEGCVMVRQPALELISHLKRADYSKPTLRYLLYGVKGSGKTMSLCHTVHYCSTQGWLVLHIPDAHLWVKNCKELLPSSYHTSRFDQPIQASNWLRNFRTTNEHFLSKIKLRQRYVWTKRESTEEGRPLGELVDMGVSRVKSSSDVVGAVLKELRLQAGGTEGGFRLAVAVDGVNGLWGRTTLKKEDKSPVAPEELTLVHNLRKMINNDWCGGAVIATLSQTGSLYAPSSAYLPQELLGEEGFDSMDPFVPVPVSLYSEKEFESSYLYYLDRHWLQHPHSQTEEGKKELIFLSNKNPSVLERLCAFL
;
A
#
# COMPACT_ATOMS: atom_id res chain seq x y z
N MET A 1 -64.80 -19.55 -21.01
CA MET A 1 -64.84 -20.85 -20.31
C MET A 1 -63.79 -20.83 -19.21
N ALA A 2 -64.10 -21.32 -18.01
CA ALA A 2 -63.18 -21.34 -16.87
C ALA A 2 -63.12 -22.75 -16.28
N LEU A 3 -61.95 -23.16 -15.75
CA LEU A 3 -61.70 -24.30 -14.84
C LEU A 3 -60.22 -24.20 -14.40
N ARG A 4 -59.92 -23.58 -13.25
CA ARG A 4 -59.69 -24.23 -11.94
C ARG A 4 -58.84 -25.51 -12.00
N ARG A 5 -57.63 -25.46 -11.40
CA ARG A 5 -56.93 -26.63 -10.87
C ARG A 5 -57.03 -26.65 -9.34
N LEU A 6 -57.26 -27.83 -8.78
CA LEU A 6 -57.49 -28.07 -7.36
C LEU A 6 -56.20 -28.37 -6.59
N SER A 7 -56.18 -27.94 -5.35
CA SER A 7 -55.18 -28.28 -4.33
C SER A 7 -55.65 -29.46 -3.48
N PHE A 8 -54.75 -30.35 -3.05
CA PHE A 8 -54.98 -31.19 -1.86
C PHE A 8 -53.72 -31.30 -1.00
N ARG A 9 -53.88 -30.99 0.30
CA ARG A 9 -52.97 -31.36 1.40
C ARG A 9 -53.56 -32.59 2.09
N LEU A 10 -52.73 -33.40 2.74
CA LEU A 10 -53.10 -34.16 3.93
C LEU A 10 -51.87 -34.48 4.79
N ARG A 11 -52.04 -34.36 6.11
CA ARG A 11 -51.07 -34.78 7.16
C ARG A 11 -51.47 -36.15 7.70
N GLN A 12 -50.54 -36.88 8.29
CA GLN A 12 -50.77 -37.55 9.59
C GLN A 12 -49.45 -37.91 10.30
N THR A 13 -49.53 -38.18 11.60
CA THR A 13 -48.42 -38.25 12.58
C THR A 13 -48.61 -39.42 13.55
N VAL A 14 -47.61 -40.28 13.78
CA VAL A 14 -47.52 -41.20 14.95
C VAL A 14 -46.04 -41.49 15.34
N VAL A 15 -45.79 -41.67 16.65
CA VAL A 15 -44.52 -41.90 17.40
C VAL A 15 -44.92 -42.62 18.73
N PRO A 16 -44.13 -43.46 19.47
CA PRO A 16 -42.68 -43.78 19.45
C PRO A 16 -42.34 -45.31 19.42
N VAL A 17 -41.07 -45.71 19.67
CA VAL A 17 -40.59 -46.62 20.77
C VAL A 17 -39.12 -47.10 20.54
N ARG A 18 -38.31 -47.19 21.62
CA ARG A 18 -36.97 -47.86 21.70
C ARG A 18 -37.10 -49.17 22.49
N PRO A 19 -36.28 -50.21 22.23
CA PRO A 19 -35.18 -50.57 23.18
C PRO A 19 -33.91 -51.20 22.51
N LEU A 20 -32.69 -50.84 22.91
CA LEU A 20 -31.74 -51.53 23.82
C LEU A 20 -30.66 -52.45 23.16
N HIS A 21 -29.53 -52.56 23.87
CA HIS A 21 -28.24 -53.21 23.58
C HIS A 21 -28.22 -54.56 22.80
N GLY A 22 -27.12 -54.77 22.05
CA GLY A 22 -26.67 -56.11 21.66
C GLY A 22 -25.37 -56.15 20.83
N SER A 23 -24.23 -56.37 21.51
CA SER A 23 -22.95 -57.00 21.09
C SER A 23 -22.59 -57.19 19.60
N GLY A 24 -21.31 -56.93 19.24
CA GLY A 24 -20.69 -57.68 18.13
C GLY A 24 -19.45 -57.07 17.45
N CYS A 25 -18.28 -57.62 17.77
CA CYS A 25 -17.03 -57.62 16.98
C CYS A 25 -16.35 -56.27 16.64
N GLY A 26 -15.14 -56.08 17.15
CA GLY A 26 -14.28 -54.94 16.79
C GLY A 26 -13.38 -55.23 15.59
N GLN A 27 -12.91 -54.16 14.95
CA GLN A 27 -11.71 -54.16 14.11
C GLN A 27 -10.78 -53.02 14.58
N GLN A 28 -9.48 -53.21 14.40
CA GLN A 28 -8.44 -52.44 15.06
C GLN A 28 -8.38 -50.98 14.60
N LEU A 29 -8.07 -50.09 15.52
CA LEU A 29 -7.58 -48.75 15.23
C LEU A 29 -6.13 -48.85 14.74
N GLU A 30 -5.91 -48.85 13.43
CA GLU A 30 -4.61 -48.49 12.89
C GLU A 30 -4.45 -46.97 12.99
N ALA A 31 -3.54 -46.55 13.87
CA ALA A 31 -3.11 -45.17 13.94
C ALA A 31 -2.28 -44.85 12.69
N VAL A 32 -2.92 -44.28 11.67
CA VAL A 32 -2.20 -43.68 10.53
C VAL A 32 -1.38 -42.53 11.09
N GLY A 33 -0.09 -42.79 11.29
CA GLY A 33 0.88 -41.76 11.65
C GLY A 33 0.79 -40.64 10.63
N MET A 34 0.54 -39.42 11.10
CA MET A 34 0.54 -38.24 10.26
C MET A 34 1.99 -37.96 9.87
N GLU A 35 2.47 -38.64 8.81
CA GLU A 35 3.77 -38.39 8.22
C GLU A 35 3.81 -36.90 7.82
N THR A 36 4.53 -36.11 8.61
CA THR A 36 4.96 -34.78 8.20
C THR A 36 5.86 -34.95 7.01
N ARG A 37 5.27 -34.83 5.80
CA ARG A 37 6.01 -34.73 4.55
C ARG A 37 7.11 -33.70 4.78
N PRO A 38 8.39 -34.03 4.55
CA PRO A 38 9.46 -33.05 4.69
C PRO A 38 9.13 -31.88 3.76
N GLU A 39 9.19 -30.66 4.29
CA GLU A 39 8.97 -29.45 3.49
C GLU A 39 9.92 -29.49 2.30
N THR A 40 9.40 -29.74 1.11
CA THR A 40 10.17 -29.66 -0.12
C THR A 40 10.64 -28.23 -0.24
N PHE A 41 11.95 -28.02 -0.05
CA PHE A 41 12.58 -26.69 -0.09
C PHE A 41 12.23 -25.97 -1.38
N SER A 42 11.21 -25.11 -1.30
CA SER A 42 10.75 -24.28 -2.40
C SER A 42 11.81 -23.21 -2.64
N ILE A 43 12.67 -23.41 -3.65
CA ILE A 43 13.78 -22.53 -4.01
C ILE A 43 13.33 -21.07 -4.17
N PHE A 44 12.09 -20.85 -4.60
CA PHE A 44 11.47 -19.55 -4.81
C PHE A 44 10.80 -18.94 -3.57
N ARG A 45 10.67 -19.64 -2.43
CA ARG A 45 10.18 -19.09 -1.16
C ARG A 45 11.34 -18.96 -0.18
N THR A 46 11.27 -18.00 0.74
CA THR A 46 12.14 -17.94 1.91
C THR A 46 11.35 -18.25 3.18
N GLN A 47 12.01 -18.88 4.16
CA GLN A 47 11.48 -19.02 5.52
C GLN A 47 11.59 -17.70 6.31
N GLU A 48 12.42 -16.75 5.84
CA GLU A 48 12.63 -15.45 6.49
C GLU A 48 11.53 -14.44 6.14
N ASN A 49 10.51 -14.39 7.00
CA ASN A 49 9.33 -13.54 6.85
C ASN A 49 9.49 -12.13 7.46
N ASP A 50 10.53 -11.85 8.26
CA ASP A 50 10.79 -10.49 8.75
C ASP A 50 11.64 -9.69 7.75
N PRO A 51 11.12 -8.59 7.17
CA PRO A 51 11.91 -7.69 6.32
C PRO A 51 13.20 -7.18 6.98
N ALA A 52 13.28 -7.14 8.30
CA ALA A 52 14.48 -6.70 9.02
C ALA A 52 15.63 -7.70 8.93
N CYS A 53 15.36 -9.00 8.80
CA CYS A 53 16.36 -10.06 8.73
C CYS A 53 16.76 -10.44 7.29
N GLN A 54 16.09 -9.86 6.29
CA GLN A 54 16.36 -10.16 4.88
C GLN A 54 17.70 -9.60 4.38
N SER A 55 18.38 -10.41 3.56
CA SER A 55 19.72 -10.16 3.01
C SER A 55 19.78 -10.56 1.52
N GLU A 56 20.94 -10.37 0.88
CA GLU A 56 21.21 -10.77 -0.51
C GLU A 56 20.97 -12.28 -0.77
N GLN A 57 21.07 -13.13 0.26
CA GLN A 57 20.79 -14.56 0.14
C GLN A 57 19.34 -14.81 -0.29
N HIS A 58 18.41 -14.00 0.22
CA HIS A 58 16.97 -14.11 -0.07
C HIS A 58 16.56 -13.41 -1.38
N LEU A 59 17.50 -12.78 -2.11
CA LEU A 59 17.19 -12.04 -3.33
C LEU A 59 16.48 -12.93 -4.37
N GLY A 60 15.33 -12.47 -4.85
CA GLY A 60 14.46 -13.19 -5.80
C GLY A 60 13.48 -14.15 -5.15
N GLN A 61 13.61 -14.46 -3.85
CA GLN A 61 12.68 -15.32 -3.14
C GLN A 61 11.47 -14.55 -2.63
N TYR A 62 10.34 -15.24 -2.51
CA TYR A 62 9.10 -14.76 -1.93
C TYR A 62 9.07 -15.00 -0.42
N TYR A 63 8.84 -13.95 0.36
CA TYR A 63 8.47 -14.07 1.76
C TYR A 63 6.97 -13.89 1.93
N THR A 64 6.39 -14.51 2.96
CA THR A 64 4.94 -14.47 3.21
C THR A 64 4.63 -13.34 4.19
N VAL A 65 3.84 -12.37 3.75
CA VAL A 65 3.32 -11.31 4.62
C VAL A 65 2.17 -11.90 5.47
N PRO A 66 2.19 -11.76 6.82
CA PRO A 66 1.11 -12.23 7.67
C PRO A 66 -0.27 -11.63 7.26
N PRO A 67 -1.37 -12.41 7.25
CA PRO A 67 -2.70 -11.91 6.89
C PRO A 67 -3.17 -10.69 7.72
N SER A 68 -2.75 -10.61 8.99
CA SER A 68 -2.99 -9.46 9.87
C SER A 68 -2.38 -8.16 9.31
N HIS A 69 -1.18 -8.23 8.74
CA HIS A 69 -0.44 -7.07 8.24
C HIS A 69 -1.06 -6.47 6.97
N PHE A 70 -1.83 -7.26 6.19
CA PHE A 70 -2.60 -6.71 5.07
C PHE A 70 -3.65 -5.68 5.52
N HIS A 71 -4.29 -5.90 6.66
CA HIS A 71 -5.32 -4.99 7.17
C HIS A 71 -4.75 -3.84 8.02
N THR A 72 -3.66 -4.08 8.77
CA THR A 72 -3.05 -3.05 9.62
C THR A 72 -2.05 -2.19 8.85
N VAL A 73 -1.06 -2.80 8.19
CA VAL A 73 0.01 -2.07 7.48
C VAL A 73 -0.46 -1.55 6.13
N PHE A 74 -1.36 -2.28 5.46
CA PHE A 74 -1.82 -1.96 4.09
C PHE A 74 -3.35 -1.80 3.91
N PRO A 75 -4.06 -1.02 4.75
CA PRO A 75 -5.46 -0.68 4.48
C PRO A 75 -5.64 0.05 3.13
N HIS A 76 -4.57 0.63 2.60
CA HIS A 76 -4.46 1.07 1.21
C HIS A 76 -3.06 0.84 0.62
N GLY A 77 -2.93 1.06 -0.68
CA GLY A 77 -1.64 1.23 -1.38
C GLY A 77 -1.04 -0.02 -2.01
N LEU A 78 -1.51 -1.20 -1.66
CA LEU A 78 -1.23 -2.38 -2.48
C LEU A 78 -1.86 -2.22 -3.87
N PRO A 79 -1.15 -2.51 -4.97
CA PRO A 79 -1.71 -2.44 -6.32
C PRO A 79 -2.98 -3.27 -6.46
N PRO A 80 -4.06 -2.78 -7.11
CA PRO A 80 -5.35 -3.49 -7.18
C PRO A 80 -5.27 -4.93 -7.70
N ARG A 81 -4.34 -5.21 -8.61
CA ARG A 81 -4.09 -6.56 -9.14
C ARG A 81 -3.36 -7.47 -8.16
N TYR A 82 -2.43 -6.92 -7.38
CA TYR A 82 -1.82 -7.68 -6.30
C TYR A 82 -2.87 -8.01 -5.24
N GLN A 83 -3.80 -7.11 -4.92
CA GLN A 83 -4.94 -7.43 -4.05
C GLN A 83 -5.82 -8.56 -4.62
N GLN A 84 -6.05 -8.58 -5.94
CA GLN A 84 -6.75 -9.69 -6.61
C GLN A 84 -5.95 -11.00 -6.50
N GLN A 85 -4.64 -10.97 -6.75
CA GLN A 85 -3.75 -12.13 -6.63
C GLN A 85 -3.76 -12.70 -5.21
N VAL A 86 -3.60 -11.85 -4.18
CA VAL A 86 -3.67 -12.22 -2.75
C VAL A 86 -5.00 -12.91 -2.44
N LYS A 87 -6.12 -12.35 -2.92
CA LYS A 87 -7.45 -12.92 -2.73
C LYS A 87 -7.65 -14.26 -3.45
N THR A 88 -7.10 -14.42 -4.66
CA THR A 88 -7.23 -15.66 -5.44
C THR A 88 -6.35 -16.77 -4.87
N PHE A 89 -5.14 -16.45 -4.39
CA PHE A 89 -4.22 -17.43 -3.84
C PHE A 89 -4.45 -17.71 -2.34
N ASN A 90 -5.26 -16.89 -1.66
CA ASN A 90 -5.45 -16.92 -0.20
C ASN A 90 -4.14 -16.78 0.61
N GLU A 91 -3.09 -16.24 -0.01
CA GLU A 91 -1.82 -15.92 0.61
C GLU A 91 -1.24 -14.64 0.02
N GLY A 92 -0.37 -13.97 0.77
CA GLY A 92 0.21 -12.71 0.36
C GLY A 92 1.73 -12.72 0.34
N CYS A 93 2.29 -13.24 -0.75
CA CYS A 93 3.73 -13.38 -0.91
C CYS A 93 4.34 -12.21 -1.69
N VAL A 94 5.39 -11.59 -1.13
CA VAL A 94 6.14 -10.49 -1.74
C VAL A 94 7.55 -10.96 -2.07
N MET A 95 8.01 -10.71 -3.29
CA MET A 95 9.39 -11.02 -3.70
C MET A 95 10.39 -10.03 -3.11
N VAL A 96 11.44 -10.54 -2.48
CA VAL A 96 12.59 -9.76 -2.03
C VAL A 96 13.40 -9.32 -3.24
N ARG A 97 13.42 -8.01 -3.54
CA ARG A 97 14.14 -7.43 -4.69
C ARG A 97 15.28 -6.51 -4.26
N GLN A 98 16.30 -6.40 -5.10
CA GLN A 98 17.50 -5.60 -4.84
C GLN A 98 17.21 -4.14 -4.46
N PRO A 99 16.30 -3.39 -5.12
CA PRO A 99 16.03 -2.00 -4.77
C PRO A 99 15.43 -1.81 -3.37
N ALA A 100 14.64 -2.78 -2.90
CA ALA A 100 14.08 -2.78 -1.55
C ALA A 100 15.14 -3.16 -0.50
N LEU A 101 15.97 -4.18 -0.77
CA LEU A 101 17.09 -4.55 0.11
C LEU A 101 18.09 -3.40 0.28
N GLU A 102 18.45 -2.72 -0.82
CA GLU A 102 19.32 -1.56 -0.81
C GLU A 102 18.72 -0.43 0.05
N LEU A 103 17.47 -0.08 -0.20
CA LEU A 103 16.77 0.97 0.54
C LEU A 103 16.65 0.63 2.04
N ILE A 104 16.31 -0.61 2.40
CA ILE A 104 16.28 -1.08 3.79
C ILE A 104 17.69 -1.01 4.42
N SER A 105 18.75 -1.32 3.66
CA SER A 105 20.15 -1.17 4.11
C SER A 105 20.51 0.30 4.40
N HIS A 106 20.11 1.23 3.52
CA HIS A 106 20.30 2.67 3.74
C HIS A 106 19.50 3.15 4.97
N LEU A 107 18.26 2.72 5.15
CA LEU A 107 17.45 3.04 6.35
C LEU A 107 18.05 2.47 7.64
N LYS A 108 18.65 1.27 7.62
CA LYS A 108 19.37 0.70 8.77
C LYS A 108 20.62 1.51 9.16
N ARG A 109 21.30 2.10 8.17
CA ARG A 109 22.55 2.85 8.35
C ARG A 109 22.36 4.36 8.55
N ALA A 110 21.17 4.89 8.26
CA ALA A 110 20.90 6.31 8.33
C ALA A 110 20.93 6.86 9.77
N ASP A 111 21.47 8.07 9.88
CA ASP A 111 21.54 8.82 11.13
C ASP A 111 20.35 9.79 11.22
N TYR A 112 19.36 9.42 12.03
CA TYR A 112 18.10 10.14 12.18
C TYR A 112 18.20 11.45 13.00
N SER A 113 19.38 11.79 13.53
CA SER A 113 19.63 13.12 14.10
C SER A 113 19.79 14.21 13.03
N LYS A 114 20.14 13.81 11.80
CA LYS A 114 20.35 14.68 10.65
C LYS A 114 19.05 15.01 9.91
N PRO A 115 19.04 16.01 9.01
CA PRO A 115 17.92 16.29 8.13
C PRO A 115 17.44 15.05 7.38
N THR A 116 16.13 14.93 7.22
CA THR A 116 15.46 13.77 6.63
C THR A 116 16.00 13.44 5.22
N LEU A 117 16.41 12.19 5.04
CA LEU A 117 16.85 11.66 3.75
C LEU A 117 15.66 11.40 2.83
N ARG A 118 15.81 11.76 1.55
CA ARG A 118 14.82 11.54 0.48
C ARG A 118 15.33 10.46 -0.46
N TYR A 119 14.57 9.37 -0.61
CA TYR A 119 14.84 8.29 -1.55
C TYR A 119 13.79 8.33 -2.66
N LEU A 120 14.22 8.22 -3.92
CA LEU A 120 13.32 8.28 -5.08
C LEU A 120 13.46 7.02 -5.96
N LEU A 121 12.47 6.14 -5.89
CA LEU A 121 12.38 4.94 -6.72
C LEU A 121 11.87 5.30 -8.13
N TYR A 122 12.68 5.06 -9.15
CA TYR A 122 12.34 5.34 -10.55
C TYR A 122 12.58 4.13 -11.45
N GLY A 123 12.17 4.21 -12.73
CA GLY A 123 12.30 3.10 -13.68
C GLY A 123 11.03 2.86 -14.49
N VAL A 124 11.11 1.97 -15.47
CA VAL A 124 10.08 1.77 -16.51
C VAL A 124 8.71 1.34 -15.95
N LYS A 125 7.65 1.55 -16.75
CA LYS A 125 6.29 1.15 -16.41
C LYS A 125 6.20 -0.35 -16.13
N GLY A 126 5.57 -0.72 -15.02
CA GLY A 126 5.41 -2.14 -14.63
C GLY A 126 6.60 -2.76 -13.90
N SER A 127 7.71 -2.05 -13.67
CA SER A 127 8.92 -2.61 -13.04
C SER A 127 8.81 -3.00 -11.54
N GLY A 128 7.67 -2.77 -10.88
CA GLY A 128 7.46 -3.14 -9.49
C GLY A 128 7.86 -2.10 -8.43
N LYS A 129 8.04 -0.82 -8.80
CA LYS A 129 8.33 0.30 -7.88
C LYS A 129 7.42 0.32 -6.65
N THR A 130 6.10 0.32 -6.85
CA THR A 130 5.10 0.28 -5.76
C THR A 130 5.29 -0.93 -4.84
N MET A 131 5.60 -2.11 -5.38
CA MET A 131 5.85 -3.30 -4.54
C MET A 131 7.13 -3.17 -3.71
N SER A 132 8.18 -2.53 -4.24
CA SER A 132 9.41 -2.23 -3.50
C SER A 132 9.17 -1.17 -2.41
N LEU A 133 8.32 -0.17 -2.69
CA LEU A 133 7.82 0.78 -1.69
C LEU A 133 7.04 0.06 -0.59
N CYS A 134 6.07 -0.79 -0.94
CA CYS A 134 5.30 -1.58 0.04
C CYS A 134 6.20 -2.50 0.88
N HIS A 135 7.19 -3.18 0.30
CA HIS A 135 8.15 -3.99 1.05
C HIS A 135 8.92 -3.14 2.08
N THR A 136 9.34 -1.93 1.70
CA THR A 136 10.02 -1.00 2.61
C THR A 136 9.07 -0.45 3.68
N VAL A 137 7.82 -0.17 3.34
CA VAL A 137 6.78 0.22 4.31
C VAL A 137 6.49 -0.90 5.32
N HIS A 138 6.49 -2.16 4.87
CA HIS A 138 6.35 -3.32 5.75
C HIS A 138 7.52 -3.38 6.75
N TYR A 139 8.76 -3.21 6.28
CA TYR A 139 9.94 -3.08 7.14
C TYR A 139 9.79 -1.94 8.17
N CYS A 140 9.45 -0.72 7.74
CA CYS A 140 9.28 0.40 8.68
C CYS A 140 8.21 0.09 9.75
N SER A 141 7.10 -0.56 9.36
CA SER A 141 6.05 -0.95 10.29
C SER A 141 6.49 -2.04 11.28
N THR A 142 7.20 -3.09 10.85
CA THR A 142 7.71 -4.13 11.78
C THR A 142 8.77 -3.58 12.74
N GLN A 143 9.52 -2.55 12.33
CA GLN A 143 10.46 -1.83 13.19
C GLN A 143 9.81 -0.79 14.11
N GLY A 144 8.48 -0.71 14.17
CA GLY A 144 7.77 0.22 15.06
C GLY A 144 7.93 1.69 14.69
N TRP A 145 7.98 2.01 13.39
CA TRP A 145 7.90 3.38 12.90
C TRP A 145 6.45 3.81 12.68
N LEU A 146 6.19 5.11 12.77
CA LEU A 146 4.94 5.70 12.31
C LEU A 146 4.98 5.78 10.78
N VAL A 147 4.01 5.13 10.13
CA VAL A 147 3.94 5.01 8.67
C VAL A 147 2.94 6.02 8.12
N LEU A 148 3.44 6.98 7.35
CA LEU A 148 2.65 7.93 6.60
C LEU A 148 2.64 7.53 5.13
N HIS A 149 1.70 6.66 4.74
CA HIS A 149 1.59 6.14 3.39
C HIS A 149 0.55 6.92 2.56
N ILE A 150 0.91 7.25 1.33
CA ILE A 150 0.06 7.90 0.33
C ILE A 150 0.08 7.03 -0.93
N PRO A 151 -1.04 6.36 -1.26
CA PRO A 151 -1.05 5.20 -2.16
C PRO A 151 -1.02 5.53 -3.65
N ASP A 152 -1.44 6.72 -4.04
CA ASP A 152 -1.28 7.30 -5.38
C ASP A 152 -1.56 8.80 -5.29
N ALA A 153 -0.52 9.63 -5.27
CA ALA A 153 -0.64 11.08 -5.24
C ALA A 153 -1.41 11.63 -6.46
N HIS A 154 -1.45 10.91 -7.59
CA HIS A 154 -2.24 11.34 -8.75
C HIS A 154 -3.74 11.40 -8.47
N LEU A 155 -4.27 10.62 -7.51
CA LEU A 155 -5.69 10.67 -7.11
C LEU A 155 -6.07 11.97 -6.40
N TRP A 156 -5.09 12.77 -5.96
CA TRP A 156 -5.31 14.09 -5.39
C TRP A 156 -5.31 15.19 -6.46
N VAL A 157 -4.77 14.95 -7.66
CA VAL A 157 -4.72 15.96 -8.76
C VAL A 157 -5.64 15.65 -9.95
N LYS A 158 -6.40 14.54 -9.90
CA LYS A 158 -7.42 14.17 -10.91
C LYS A 158 -8.67 13.57 -10.28
N ASN A 159 -9.76 13.53 -11.04
CA ASN A 159 -11.01 12.82 -10.70
C ASN A 159 -11.61 13.17 -9.32
N CYS A 160 -11.40 14.41 -8.85
CA CYS A 160 -12.00 14.90 -7.61
C CYS A 160 -13.48 15.15 -7.82
N LYS A 161 -14.35 14.47 -7.06
CA LYS A 161 -15.82 14.58 -7.19
C LYS A 161 -16.37 15.87 -6.58
N GLU A 162 -15.75 16.33 -5.50
CA GLU A 162 -16.14 17.50 -4.73
C GLU A 162 -14.87 18.29 -4.43
N LEU A 163 -14.86 19.56 -4.84
CA LEU A 163 -13.77 20.49 -4.62
C LEU A 163 -14.40 21.73 -3.98
N LEU A 164 -13.99 22.06 -2.75
CA LEU A 164 -14.57 23.17 -1.99
C LEU A 164 -13.54 24.28 -1.81
N PRO A 165 -13.92 25.58 -1.79
CA PRO A 165 -13.01 26.63 -1.33
C PRO A 165 -12.65 26.38 0.14
N SER A 166 -11.37 26.50 0.49
CA SER A 166 -10.90 26.16 1.83
C SER A 166 -11.37 27.17 2.87
N SER A 167 -11.84 26.64 4.00
CA SER A 167 -12.31 27.47 5.12
C SER A 167 -11.18 28.15 5.88
N TYR A 168 -9.97 27.55 5.85
CA TYR A 168 -8.78 28.05 6.52
C TYR A 168 -7.96 29.01 5.64
N HIS A 169 -7.92 28.79 4.31
CA HIS A 169 -7.11 29.59 3.40
C HIS A 169 -7.85 29.88 2.08
N THR A 170 -8.37 31.10 1.93
CA THR A 170 -9.29 31.48 0.84
C THR A 170 -8.75 31.28 -0.58
N SER A 171 -7.42 31.25 -0.77
CA SER A 171 -6.78 30.97 -2.06
C SER A 171 -6.58 29.48 -2.37
N ARG A 172 -7.05 28.57 -1.52
CA ARG A 172 -6.89 27.11 -1.67
C ARG A 172 -8.24 26.39 -1.79
N PHE A 173 -8.17 25.16 -2.28
CA PHE A 173 -9.27 24.25 -2.41
C PHE A 173 -9.04 22.95 -1.61
N ASP A 174 -10.10 22.55 -0.92
CA ASP A 174 -10.19 21.38 -0.07
C ASP A 174 -10.82 20.20 -0.81
N GLN A 175 -10.33 19.00 -0.48
CA GLN A 175 -10.68 17.74 -1.13
C GLN A 175 -11.20 16.75 -0.08
N PRO A 176 -12.41 17.01 0.46
CA PRO A 176 -12.89 16.42 1.71
C PRO A 176 -13.04 14.88 1.65
N ILE A 177 -13.41 14.35 0.49
CA ILE A 177 -13.59 12.90 0.27
C ILE A 177 -12.23 12.18 0.27
N GLN A 178 -11.21 12.74 -0.38
CA GLN A 178 -9.85 12.20 -0.41
C GLN A 178 -9.24 12.25 0.99
N ALA A 179 -9.37 13.39 1.66
CA ALA A 179 -8.84 13.63 3.00
C ALA A 179 -9.46 12.68 4.05
N SER A 180 -10.79 12.56 4.11
CA SER A 180 -11.48 11.67 5.07
C SER A 180 -11.18 10.18 4.84
N ASN A 181 -11.09 9.74 3.58
CA ASN A 181 -10.68 8.36 3.26
C ASN A 181 -9.22 8.09 3.64
N TRP A 182 -8.32 9.05 3.42
CA TRP A 182 -6.92 8.91 3.84
C TRP A 182 -6.79 8.88 5.38
N LEU A 183 -7.46 9.78 6.10
CA LEU A 183 -7.47 9.81 7.58
C LEU A 183 -7.98 8.50 8.18
N ARG A 184 -9.03 7.89 7.62
CA ARG A 184 -9.56 6.60 8.07
C ARG A 184 -8.49 5.50 8.01
N ASN A 185 -7.76 5.44 6.90
CA ASN A 185 -6.72 4.43 6.71
C ASN A 185 -5.46 4.72 7.55
N PHE A 186 -5.08 6.01 7.65
CA PHE A 186 -3.99 6.47 8.53
C PHE A 186 -4.26 6.08 10.00
N ARG A 187 -5.52 6.16 10.45
CA ARG A 187 -5.95 5.67 11.76
C ARG A 187 -5.69 4.18 11.93
N THR A 188 -6.13 3.35 10.98
CA THR A 188 -5.95 1.90 11.03
C THR A 188 -4.47 1.49 11.10
N THR A 189 -3.59 2.17 10.36
CA THR A 189 -2.15 1.84 10.37
C THR A 189 -1.42 2.28 11.64
N ASN A 190 -1.78 3.43 12.21
CA ASN A 190 -1.01 4.06 13.29
C ASN A 190 -1.73 4.12 14.64
N GLU A 191 -2.78 3.30 14.85
CA GLU A 191 -3.65 3.33 16.04
C GLU A 191 -2.88 3.38 17.38
N HIS A 192 -1.80 2.61 17.49
CA HIS A 192 -0.95 2.52 18.67
C HIS A 192 -0.06 3.76 18.94
N PHE A 193 0.06 4.69 17.99
CA PHE A 193 0.70 6.00 18.16
C PHE A 193 -0.31 7.11 18.47
N LEU A 194 -1.55 7.00 17.99
CA LEU A 194 -2.56 8.06 18.06
C LEU A 194 -2.92 8.48 19.50
N SER A 195 -2.84 7.57 20.46
CA SER A 195 -3.05 7.85 21.89
C SER A 195 -1.80 8.39 22.62
N LYS A 196 -0.61 8.20 22.04
CA LYS A 196 0.68 8.57 22.64
C LYS A 196 1.12 9.98 22.22
N ILE A 197 0.94 10.30 20.94
CA ILE A 197 1.29 11.61 20.38
C ILE A 197 0.25 12.64 20.87
N LYS A 198 0.73 13.73 21.47
CA LYS A 198 -0.10 14.84 21.96
C LYS A 198 0.10 16.05 21.07
N LEU A 199 -0.95 16.82 20.80
CA LEU A 199 -0.86 18.05 20.04
C LEU A 199 -0.01 19.09 20.79
N ARG A 200 0.90 19.77 20.09
CA ARG A 200 1.67 20.91 20.60
C ARG A 200 1.04 22.26 20.26
N GLN A 201 -0.03 22.26 19.48
CA GLN A 201 -0.72 23.48 19.08
C GLN A 201 -2.22 23.37 19.24
N ARG A 202 -2.87 24.51 19.53
CA ARG A 202 -4.31 24.66 19.48
C ARG A 202 -4.76 24.84 18.03
N TYR A 203 -5.78 24.08 17.62
CA TYR A 203 -6.38 24.17 16.29
C TYR A 203 -7.83 24.63 16.40
N VAL A 204 -8.23 25.62 15.61
CA VAL A 204 -9.60 26.16 15.59
C VAL A 204 -10.27 25.76 14.28
N TRP A 205 -11.39 25.04 14.36
CA TRP A 205 -12.10 24.49 13.21
C TRP A 205 -13.32 25.33 12.85
N THR A 206 -14.03 25.80 13.86
CA THR A 206 -15.18 26.70 13.72
C THR A 206 -15.16 27.73 14.85
N LYS A 207 -16.01 28.76 14.78
CA LYS A 207 -16.17 29.76 15.85
C LYS A 207 -16.56 29.18 17.21
N ARG A 208 -16.99 27.91 17.28
CA ARG A 208 -17.45 27.23 18.49
C ARG A 208 -16.56 26.07 18.91
N GLU A 209 -15.62 25.64 18.06
CA GLU A 209 -14.94 24.36 18.21
C GLU A 209 -13.45 24.50 17.91
N SER A 210 -12.66 24.20 18.93
CA SER A 210 -11.21 24.08 18.86
C SER A 210 -10.77 22.77 19.50
N THR A 211 -9.67 22.22 19.00
CA THR A 211 -8.92 21.16 19.68
C THR A 211 -7.76 21.84 20.41
N GLU A 212 -7.75 21.73 21.73
CA GLU A 212 -6.73 22.34 22.58
C GLU A 212 -5.41 21.56 22.56
N GLU A 213 -4.33 22.23 22.96
CA GLU A 213 -3.01 21.64 23.15
C GLU A 213 -3.05 20.48 24.18
N GLY A 214 -2.16 19.50 24.03
CA GLY A 214 -2.03 18.37 24.94
C GLY A 214 -3.04 17.23 24.72
N ARG A 215 -4.09 17.43 23.90
CA ARG A 215 -5.02 16.37 23.47
C ARG A 215 -4.29 15.33 22.58
N PRO A 216 -4.71 14.06 22.56
CA PRO A 216 -4.08 13.03 21.74
C PRO A 216 -4.40 13.21 20.24
N LEU A 217 -3.43 12.86 19.38
CA LEU A 217 -3.54 12.95 17.92
C LEU A 217 -4.74 12.15 17.37
N GLY A 218 -5.14 11.07 18.04
CA GLY A 218 -6.31 10.27 17.67
C GLY A 218 -7.62 11.04 17.65
N GLU A 219 -7.83 11.96 18.59
CA GLU A 219 -9.05 12.79 18.60
C GLU A 219 -9.11 13.75 17.40
N LEU A 220 -7.96 14.27 16.99
CA LEU A 220 -7.84 15.11 15.81
C LEU A 220 -8.21 14.32 14.54
N VAL A 221 -7.66 13.11 14.40
CA VAL A 221 -7.97 12.20 13.28
C VAL A 221 -9.45 11.80 13.28
N ASP A 222 -10.02 11.45 14.43
CA ASP A 222 -11.42 11.03 14.56
C ASP A 222 -12.41 12.15 14.27
N MET A 223 -12.07 13.39 14.65
CA MET A 223 -12.82 14.57 14.27
C MET A 223 -12.81 14.74 12.74
N GLY A 224 -11.64 14.61 12.10
CA GLY A 224 -11.51 14.68 10.65
C GLY A 224 -12.19 13.54 9.88
N VAL A 225 -12.26 12.33 10.44
CA VAL A 225 -13.03 11.21 9.85
C VAL A 225 -14.55 11.44 10.00
N SER A 226 -14.99 12.00 11.13
CA SER A 226 -16.41 12.27 11.40
C SER A 226 -16.94 13.48 10.64
N ARG A 227 -16.09 14.49 10.40
CA ARG A 227 -16.46 15.81 9.86
C ARG A 227 -15.80 16.05 8.51
N VAL A 228 -16.34 15.38 7.50
CA VAL A 228 -15.81 15.31 6.13
C VAL A 228 -15.42 16.68 5.56
N LYS A 229 -16.18 17.75 5.83
CA LYS A 229 -15.89 19.11 5.33
C LYS A 229 -14.54 19.69 5.82
N SER A 230 -14.12 19.39 7.04
CA SER A 230 -12.87 19.91 7.63
C SER A 230 -11.70 18.94 7.49
N SER A 231 -11.89 17.76 6.88
CA SER A 231 -10.86 16.73 6.79
C SER A 231 -9.57 17.21 6.12
N SER A 232 -9.64 18.11 5.13
CA SER A 232 -8.46 18.63 4.42
C SER A 232 -7.54 19.44 5.34
N ASP A 233 -8.14 20.30 6.16
CA ASP A 233 -7.44 21.08 7.18
C ASP A 233 -6.88 20.17 8.29
N VAL A 234 -7.64 19.12 8.67
CA VAL A 234 -7.17 18.09 9.63
C VAL A 234 -5.95 17.34 9.10
N VAL A 235 -5.92 16.94 7.83
CA VAL A 235 -4.73 16.33 7.22
C VAL A 235 -3.53 17.29 7.31
N GLY A 236 -3.73 18.57 7.02
CA GLY A 236 -2.70 19.60 7.19
C GLY A 236 -2.18 19.72 8.63
N ALA A 237 -3.09 19.69 9.61
CA ALA A 237 -2.75 19.72 11.03
C ALA A 237 -1.97 18.47 11.48
N VAL A 238 -2.42 17.28 11.09
CA VAL A 238 -1.74 16.00 11.37
C VAL A 238 -0.33 15.99 10.77
N LEU A 239 -0.17 16.36 9.49
CA LEU A 239 1.14 16.45 8.83
C LEU A 239 2.07 17.43 9.56
N LYS A 240 1.54 18.59 9.98
CA LYS A 240 2.31 19.60 10.73
C LYS A 240 2.78 19.08 12.09
N GLU A 241 1.91 18.44 12.87
CA GLU A 241 2.27 17.89 14.19
C GLU A 241 3.28 16.76 14.08
N LEU A 242 3.09 15.83 13.14
CA LEU A 242 4.03 14.74 12.90
C LEU A 242 5.43 15.28 12.56
N ARG A 243 5.51 16.30 11.71
CA ARG A 243 6.77 16.95 11.33
C ARG A 243 7.44 17.73 12.47
N LEU A 244 6.65 18.30 13.39
CA LEU A 244 7.16 19.02 14.58
C LEU A 244 7.65 18.09 15.70
N GLN A 245 7.20 16.83 15.71
CA GLN A 245 7.45 15.87 16.79
C GLN A 245 8.36 14.70 16.39
N ALA A 246 8.54 14.43 15.09
CA ALA A 246 9.51 13.47 14.60
C ALA A 246 10.91 13.76 15.17
N GLY A 247 11.59 12.72 15.67
CA GLY A 247 12.94 12.84 16.25
C GLY A 247 13.04 13.57 17.60
N GLY A 248 11.92 14.00 18.20
CA GLY A 248 11.93 14.68 19.51
C GLY A 248 12.40 13.79 20.67
N THR A 249 13.02 14.39 21.69
CA THR A 249 13.49 13.68 22.90
C THR A 249 12.37 13.18 23.81
N GLU A 250 11.25 13.90 23.88
CA GLU A 250 10.04 13.46 24.61
C GLU A 250 9.06 12.76 23.67
N GLY A 251 8.81 11.47 23.91
CA GLY A 251 7.82 10.69 23.15
C GLY A 251 8.19 10.44 21.67
N GLY A 252 9.47 10.62 21.31
CA GLY A 252 9.95 10.52 19.93
C GLY A 252 9.61 9.20 19.25
N PHE A 253 9.08 9.32 18.04
CA PHE A 253 8.84 8.22 17.10
C PHE A 253 9.67 8.44 15.83
N ARG A 254 9.96 7.36 15.11
CA ARG A 254 10.54 7.45 13.76
C ARG A 254 9.42 7.58 12.75
N LEU A 255 9.59 8.45 11.76
CA LEU A 255 8.56 8.76 10.75
C LEU A 255 8.98 8.29 9.35
N ALA A 256 8.20 7.39 8.75
CA ALA A 256 8.38 6.92 7.38
C ALA A 256 7.32 7.55 6.48
N VAL A 257 7.72 8.48 5.61
CA VAL A 257 6.83 9.14 4.64
C VAL A 257 6.92 8.39 3.32
N ALA A 258 5.94 7.55 3.02
CA ALA A 258 5.87 6.75 1.80
C ALA A 258 4.87 7.37 0.81
N VAL A 259 5.33 7.78 -0.38
CA VAL A 259 4.48 8.46 -1.39
C VAL A 259 4.61 7.80 -2.76
N ASP A 260 3.53 7.18 -3.24
CA ASP A 260 3.49 6.69 -4.61
C ASP A 260 3.06 7.79 -5.61
N GLY A 261 3.74 7.85 -6.75
CA GLY A 261 3.44 8.77 -7.83
C GLY A 261 3.75 10.23 -7.50
N VAL A 262 4.86 10.49 -6.80
CA VAL A 262 5.21 11.81 -6.26
C VAL A 262 5.28 12.92 -7.34
N ASN A 263 5.54 12.55 -8.59
CA ASN A 263 5.48 13.44 -9.75
C ASN A 263 4.10 14.10 -9.97
N GLY A 264 3.02 13.55 -9.42
CA GLY A 264 1.71 14.18 -9.40
C GLY A 264 1.65 15.50 -8.62
N LEU A 265 2.63 15.80 -7.75
CA LEU A 265 2.62 16.99 -6.90
C LEU A 265 3.13 18.27 -7.58
N TRP A 266 3.99 18.14 -8.59
CA TRP A 266 4.54 19.25 -9.40
C TRP A 266 4.09 19.22 -10.86
N GLY A 267 3.45 18.14 -11.31
CA GLY A 267 2.74 18.11 -12.60
C GLY A 267 1.48 18.98 -12.62
N ARG A 268 0.76 19.00 -13.75
CA ARG A 268 -0.49 19.77 -13.92
C ARG A 268 -1.70 18.97 -13.43
N THR A 269 -2.70 19.62 -12.85
CA THR A 269 -3.97 18.98 -12.43
C THR A 269 -4.98 18.88 -13.59
N THR A 270 -5.98 18.01 -13.46
CA THR A 270 -7.18 18.04 -14.35
C THR A 270 -8.35 18.81 -13.75
N LEU A 271 -8.16 19.43 -12.57
CA LEU A 271 -9.23 20.05 -11.82
C LEU A 271 -9.48 21.47 -12.32
N LYS A 272 -10.73 21.93 -12.21
CA LYS A 272 -11.18 23.24 -12.69
C LYS A 272 -11.98 23.94 -11.61
N LYS A 273 -11.86 25.26 -11.55
CA LYS A 273 -12.69 26.15 -10.72
C LYS A 273 -14.06 26.31 -11.37
N GLU A 274 -15.00 26.96 -10.68
CA GLU A 274 -16.38 27.18 -11.17
C GLU A 274 -16.43 27.97 -12.49
N ASP A 275 -15.48 28.90 -12.69
CA ASP A 275 -15.28 29.67 -13.92
C ASP A 275 -14.65 28.86 -15.08
N LYS A 276 -14.38 27.56 -14.86
CA LYS A 276 -13.70 26.61 -15.76
C LYS A 276 -12.20 26.85 -15.97
N SER A 277 -11.58 27.80 -15.25
CA SER A 277 -10.13 27.96 -15.23
C SER A 277 -9.45 26.75 -14.56
N PRO A 278 -8.20 26.40 -14.93
CA PRO A 278 -7.49 25.28 -14.31
C PRO A 278 -7.09 25.61 -12.87
N VAL A 279 -7.09 24.58 -12.01
CA VAL A 279 -6.57 24.67 -10.64
C VAL A 279 -5.09 24.28 -10.63
N ALA A 280 -4.24 25.11 -10.03
CA ALA A 280 -2.82 24.79 -9.88
C ALA A 280 -2.60 23.79 -8.73
N PRO A 281 -1.55 22.94 -8.74
CA PRO A 281 -1.31 21.97 -7.67
C PRO A 281 -1.14 22.64 -6.30
N GLU A 282 -0.53 23.82 -6.26
CA GLU A 282 -0.31 24.60 -5.03
C GLU A 282 -1.60 25.17 -4.42
N GLU A 283 -2.64 25.34 -5.23
CA GLU A 283 -3.96 25.73 -4.77
C GLU A 283 -4.68 24.57 -4.06
N LEU A 284 -4.23 23.32 -4.18
CA LEU A 284 -4.84 22.18 -3.49
C LEU A 284 -4.26 22.00 -2.09
N THR A 285 -5.09 22.09 -1.05
CA THR A 285 -4.67 22.00 0.36
C THR A 285 -3.88 20.72 0.66
N LEU A 286 -4.30 19.58 0.13
CA LEU A 286 -3.61 18.30 0.33
C LEU A 286 -2.22 18.26 -0.31
N VAL A 287 -2.09 18.73 -1.56
CA VAL A 287 -0.82 18.77 -2.29
C VAL A 287 0.15 19.75 -1.63
N HIS A 288 -0.33 20.95 -1.27
CA HIS A 288 0.47 21.97 -0.60
C HIS A 288 1.06 21.48 0.74
N ASN A 289 0.25 20.80 1.56
CA ASN A 289 0.72 20.25 2.83
C ASN A 289 1.64 19.03 2.65
N LEU A 290 1.45 18.24 1.60
CA LEU A 290 2.34 17.11 1.28
C LEU A 290 3.70 17.57 0.73
N ARG A 291 3.77 18.60 -0.11
CA ARG A 291 5.05 19.21 -0.54
C ARG A 291 5.92 19.57 0.68
N LYS A 292 5.31 20.18 1.72
CA LYS A 292 6.00 20.50 3.00
C LYS A 292 6.45 19.28 3.81
N MET A 293 5.83 18.13 3.64
CA MET A 293 6.24 16.88 4.31
C MET A 293 7.43 16.22 3.61
N ILE A 294 7.57 16.45 2.30
CA ILE A 294 8.66 15.95 1.46
C ILE A 294 9.95 16.77 1.65
N ASN A 295 9.84 18.06 1.99
CA ASN A 295 11.00 18.89 2.35
C ASN A 295 11.86 18.25 3.45
N ASN A 296 13.16 18.51 3.41
CA ASN A 296 14.14 18.04 4.38
C ASN A 296 14.32 18.99 5.59
N ASP A 297 13.31 19.82 5.90
CA ASP A 297 13.35 20.82 6.99
C ASP A 297 13.01 20.23 8.39
N TRP A 298 13.16 18.92 8.54
CA TRP A 298 12.88 18.15 9.75
C TRP A 298 13.82 16.93 9.86
N CYS A 299 13.83 16.26 11.01
CA CYS A 299 14.68 15.10 11.30
C CYS A 299 13.88 13.96 11.98
N GLY A 300 14.52 12.84 12.32
CA GLY A 300 13.84 11.71 12.95
C GLY A 300 13.08 10.79 12.00
N GLY A 301 13.29 10.88 10.69
CA GLY A 301 12.58 10.05 9.72
C GLY A 301 13.24 9.95 8.34
N ALA A 302 12.49 9.38 7.40
CA ALA A 302 12.88 9.20 6.00
C ALA A 302 11.69 9.44 5.08
N VAL A 303 11.94 10.08 3.93
CA VAL A 303 10.98 10.19 2.82
C VAL A 303 11.34 9.16 1.77
N ILE A 304 10.38 8.33 1.40
CA ILE A 304 10.50 7.27 0.40
C ILE A 304 9.42 7.52 -0.65
N ALA A 305 9.83 8.03 -1.81
CA ALA A 305 8.93 8.37 -2.90
C ALA A 305 9.15 7.43 -4.09
N THR A 306 8.10 7.15 -4.87
CA THR A 306 8.23 6.53 -6.20
C THR A 306 7.76 7.51 -7.27
N LEU A 307 8.34 7.40 -8.46
CA LEU A 307 7.77 7.97 -9.68
C LEU A 307 6.78 6.98 -10.31
N SER A 308 5.68 7.49 -10.88
CA SER A 308 4.78 6.67 -11.68
C SER A 308 4.31 7.41 -12.94
N GLN A 309 4.65 6.80 -14.10
CA GLN A 309 4.01 7.09 -15.40
C GLN A 309 2.55 6.59 -15.41
N THR A 310 2.23 5.52 -14.66
CA THR A 310 0.86 5.00 -14.61
C THR A 310 -0.02 5.98 -13.85
N GLY A 311 -0.86 6.71 -14.58
CA GLY A 311 -1.76 7.71 -14.00
C GLY A 311 -1.19 9.13 -13.94
N SER A 312 0.03 9.35 -14.45
CA SER A 312 0.60 10.69 -14.66
C SER A 312 -0.26 11.51 -15.63
N LEU A 313 -0.35 12.81 -15.37
CA LEU A 313 -1.07 13.75 -16.21
C LEU A 313 -0.10 14.47 -17.13
N TYR A 314 -0.43 14.56 -18.43
CA TYR A 314 0.33 15.30 -19.45
C TYR A 314 1.80 14.88 -19.67
N ALA A 315 2.26 13.77 -19.09
CA ALA A 315 3.58 13.17 -19.35
C ALA A 315 3.51 12.10 -20.46
N PRO A 316 4.55 11.94 -21.30
CA PRO A 316 4.55 10.95 -22.38
C PRO A 316 4.60 9.51 -21.83
N SER A 317 4.13 8.55 -22.63
CA SER A 317 4.01 7.14 -22.22
C SER A 317 5.36 6.44 -21.97
N SER A 318 6.42 6.94 -22.59
CA SER A 318 7.79 6.43 -22.50
C SER A 318 8.62 7.06 -21.37
N ALA A 319 8.20 8.18 -20.78
CA ALA A 319 8.98 8.85 -19.73
C ALA A 319 9.03 8.02 -18.44
N TYR A 320 10.21 7.95 -17.85
CA TYR A 320 10.45 7.24 -16.58
C TYR A 320 11.60 7.80 -15.75
N LEU A 321 12.36 8.76 -16.29
CA LEU A 321 13.47 9.38 -15.58
C LEU A 321 12.97 10.46 -14.60
N PRO A 322 13.71 10.75 -13.50
CA PRO A 322 13.33 11.77 -12.52
C PRO A 322 13.09 13.14 -13.13
N GLN A 323 14.03 13.65 -13.93
CA GLN A 323 13.92 14.97 -14.55
C GLN A 323 12.74 15.07 -15.53
N GLU A 324 12.45 14.02 -16.29
CA GLU A 324 11.31 13.98 -17.24
C GLU A 324 9.95 14.01 -16.54
N LEU A 325 9.81 13.29 -15.42
CA LEU A 325 8.52 13.13 -14.74
C LEU A 325 8.27 14.19 -13.68
N LEU A 326 9.30 14.69 -12.99
CA LEU A 326 9.19 15.75 -12.00
C LEU A 326 9.12 17.15 -12.65
N GLY A 327 9.72 17.32 -13.84
CA GLY A 327 10.01 18.63 -14.39
C GLY A 327 11.06 19.39 -13.57
N GLU A 328 11.35 20.63 -13.97
CA GLU A 328 12.34 21.50 -13.28
C GLU A 328 11.92 21.77 -11.83
N GLU A 329 10.70 22.31 -11.62
CA GLU A 329 10.13 22.64 -10.29
C GLU A 329 10.18 21.44 -9.31
N GLY A 330 9.79 20.25 -9.77
CA GLY A 330 9.77 19.05 -8.94
C GLY A 330 11.16 18.45 -8.70
N PHE A 331 12.09 18.61 -9.65
CA PHE A 331 13.47 18.15 -9.49
C PHE A 331 14.21 19.05 -8.49
N ASP A 332 14.15 20.37 -8.68
CA ASP A 332 14.76 21.36 -7.78
C ASP A 332 14.19 21.28 -6.37
N SER A 333 12.88 21.06 -6.23
CA SER A 333 12.23 20.85 -4.93
C SER A 333 12.65 19.54 -4.24
N MET A 334 13.08 18.53 -5.00
CA MET A 334 13.52 17.22 -4.49
C MET A 334 15.03 17.13 -4.27
N ASP A 335 15.84 17.98 -4.88
CA ASP A 335 17.29 17.97 -4.77
C ASP A 335 17.78 18.47 -3.39
N PRO A 336 18.75 17.82 -2.73
CA PRO A 336 19.30 16.49 -3.00
C PRO A 336 18.37 15.33 -2.59
N PHE A 337 18.37 14.27 -3.39
CA PHE A 337 17.75 12.97 -3.11
C PHE A 337 18.63 11.80 -3.56
N VAL A 338 18.37 10.60 -3.05
CA VAL A 338 19.03 9.35 -3.44
C VAL A 338 18.18 8.65 -4.52
N PRO A 339 18.63 8.61 -5.79
CA PRO A 339 17.92 7.91 -6.86
C PRO A 339 18.10 6.39 -6.73
N VAL A 340 16.99 5.65 -6.64
CA VAL A 340 16.99 4.18 -6.55
C VAL A 340 16.37 3.58 -7.83
N PRO A 341 17.18 3.01 -8.75
CA PRO A 341 16.65 2.43 -9.99
C PRO A 341 15.94 1.10 -9.74
N VAL A 342 14.70 0.97 -10.23
CA VAL A 342 13.90 -0.26 -10.16
C VAL A 342 13.82 -0.91 -11.54
N SER A 343 14.75 -1.82 -11.79
CA SER A 343 14.89 -2.63 -13.00
C SER A 343 13.77 -3.66 -13.19
N LEU A 344 13.69 -4.22 -14.41
CA LEU A 344 12.92 -5.43 -14.71
C LEU A 344 13.47 -6.65 -13.95
N TYR A 345 12.82 -7.81 -14.06
CA TYR A 345 13.31 -9.01 -13.37
C TYR A 345 14.66 -9.47 -13.92
N SER A 346 15.57 -9.82 -13.01
CA SER A 346 16.72 -10.69 -13.32
C SER A 346 16.25 -12.11 -13.68
N GLU A 347 17.17 -12.97 -14.13
CA GLU A 347 16.83 -14.35 -14.45
C GLU A 347 16.38 -15.15 -13.21
N LYS A 348 17.06 -14.96 -12.07
CA LYS A 348 16.67 -15.57 -10.79
C LYS A 348 15.29 -15.09 -10.31
N GLU A 349 15.00 -13.80 -10.45
CA GLU A 349 13.70 -13.23 -10.09
C GLU A 349 12.59 -13.73 -11.02
N PHE A 350 12.83 -13.78 -12.33
CA PHE A 350 11.87 -14.35 -13.29
C PHE A 350 11.59 -15.82 -12.98
N GLU A 351 12.63 -16.62 -12.80
CA GLU A 351 12.51 -18.05 -12.48
C GLU A 351 11.66 -18.26 -11.22
N SER A 352 11.95 -17.50 -10.16
CA SER A 352 11.22 -17.58 -8.90
C SER A 352 9.75 -17.14 -9.05
N SER A 353 9.47 -16.13 -9.88
CA SER A 353 8.09 -15.72 -10.21
C SER A 353 7.34 -16.79 -11.00
N TYR A 354 8.00 -17.43 -11.97
CA TYR A 354 7.43 -18.51 -12.78
C TYR A 354 7.13 -19.76 -11.93
N LEU A 355 8.10 -20.20 -11.10
CA LEU A 355 7.92 -21.31 -10.18
C LEU A 355 6.81 -21.04 -9.15
N TYR A 356 6.70 -19.80 -8.64
CA TYR A 356 5.58 -19.40 -7.78
C TYR A 356 4.23 -19.54 -8.49
N TYR A 357 4.12 -19.15 -9.77
CA TYR A 357 2.87 -19.35 -10.51
C TYR A 357 2.56 -20.83 -10.80
N LEU A 358 3.57 -21.69 -10.98
CA LEU A 358 3.37 -23.15 -11.12
C LEU A 358 2.90 -23.79 -9.81
N ASP A 359 3.55 -23.47 -8.68
CA ASP A 359 3.19 -23.90 -7.32
C ASP A 359 1.73 -23.53 -6.97
N ARG A 360 1.30 -22.34 -7.39
CA ARG A 360 -0.08 -21.88 -7.20
C ARG A 360 -1.09 -22.44 -8.19
N HIS A 361 -0.67 -23.33 -9.09
CA HIS A 361 -1.46 -23.83 -10.21
C HIS A 361 -2.14 -22.68 -10.99
N TRP A 362 -1.43 -21.57 -11.15
CA TRP A 362 -1.96 -20.39 -11.85
C TRP A 362 -1.85 -20.52 -13.36
N LEU A 363 -0.84 -21.27 -13.84
CA LEU A 363 -0.59 -21.57 -15.24
C LEU A 363 -1.31 -22.86 -15.65
N GLN A 364 -2.47 -22.74 -16.27
CA GLN A 364 -3.34 -23.88 -16.61
C GLN A 364 -3.05 -24.44 -18.01
N HIS A 365 -2.66 -23.60 -18.98
CA HIS A 365 -2.33 -24.05 -20.33
C HIS A 365 -1.12 -25.03 -20.35
N PRO A 366 -1.21 -26.24 -20.93
CA PRO A 366 -0.15 -27.24 -20.87
C PRO A 366 1.20 -26.75 -21.43
N HIS A 367 1.22 -25.98 -22.53
CA HIS A 367 2.47 -25.44 -23.07
C HIS A 367 3.12 -24.39 -22.17
N SER A 368 2.35 -23.72 -21.30
CA SER A 368 2.92 -22.73 -20.36
C SER A 368 3.76 -23.36 -19.24
N GLN A 369 3.71 -24.69 -19.10
CA GLN A 369 4.48 -25.48 -18.13
C GLN A 369 5.77 -26.08 -18.75
N THR A 370 6.03 -25.87 -20.05
CA THR A 370 7.23 -26.37 -20.74
C THR A 370 8.32 -25.31 -20.80
N GLU A 371 9.58 -25.75 -20.99
CA GLU A 371 10.72 -24.84 -21.20
C GLU A 371 10.59 -23.99 -22.48
N GLU A 372 9.77 -24.39 -23.44
CA GLU A 372 9.45 -23.61 -24.64
C GLU A 372 8.48 -22.48 -24.30
N GLY A 373 7.34 -22.77 -23.66
CA GLY A 373 6.38 -21.74 -23.24
C GLY A 373 6.98 -20.77 -22.22
N LYS A 374 7.89 -21.24 -21.36
CA LYS A 374 8.70 -20.39 -20.47
C LYS A 374 9.60 -19.42 -21.24
N LYS A 375 10.27 -19.86 -22.31
CA LYS A 375 11.06 -18.97 -23.19
C LYS A 375 10.17 -17.95 -23.92
N GLU A 376 9.00 -18.37 -24.38
CA GLU A 376 8.00 -17.44 -24.96
C GLU A 376 7.54 -16.40 -23.93
N LEU A 377 7.24 -16.80 -22.68
CA LEU A 377 6.91 -15.89 -21.60
C LEU A 377 8.03 -14.89 -21.29
N ILE A 378 9.30 -15.33 -21.28
CA ILE A 378 10.47 -14.44 -21.14
C ILE A 378 10.50 -13.42 -22.28
N PHE A 379 10.35 -13.87 -23.53
CA PHE A 379 10.42 -13.03 -24.72
C PHE A 379 9.27 -12.01 -24.78
N LEU A 380 8.02 -12.46 -24.60
CA LEU A 380 6.81 -11.63 -24.68
C LEU A 380 6.70 -10.64 -23.50
N SER A 381 7.12 -11.04 -22.29
CA SER A 381 7.13 -10.13 -21.15
C SER A 381 8.34 -9.21 -21.11
N ASN A 382 9.42 -9.55 -21.83
CA ASN A 382 10.77 -8.98 -21.64
C ASN A 382 11.16 -8.89 -20.16
N LYS A 383 10.84 -9.93 -19.37
CA LYS A 383 11.03 -10.00 -17.91
C LYS A 383 10.36 -8.84 -17.13
N ASN A 384 9.36 -8.15 -17.70
CA ASN A 384 8.63 -7.07 -17.03
C ASN A 384 7.56 -7.64 -16.07
N PRO A 385 7.61 -7.34 -14.75
CA PRO A 385 6.68 -7.92 -13.77
C PRO A 385 5.20 -7.73 -14.11
N SER A 386 4.80 -6.52 -14.52
CA SER A 386 3.40 -6.24 -14.85
C SER A 386 2.95 -6.79 -16.20
N VAL A 387 3.88 -7.10 -17.11
CA VAL A 387 3.53 -7.77 -18.38
C VAL A 387 3.47 -9.28 -18.17
N LEU A 388 4.40 -9.85 -17.40
CA LEU A 388 4.37 -11.26 -17.02
C LEU A 388 3.07 -11.61 -16.29
N GLU A 389 2.70 -10.85 -15.26
CA GLU A 389 1.42 -11.02 -14.54
C GLU A 389 0.20 -10.94 -15.47
N ARG A 390 0.22 -10.07 -16.49
CA ARG A 390 -0.85 -9.99 -17.51
C ARG A 390 -0.95 -11.24 -18.34
N LEU A 391 0.18 -11.73 -18.84
CA LEU A 391 0.23 -12.90 -19.70
C LEU A 391 -0.22 -14.14 -18.92
N CYS A 392 0.35 -14.36 -17.74
CA CYS A 392 0.01 -15.50 -16.89
C CYS A 392 -1.44 -15.48 -16.38
N ALA A 393 -2.11 -14.33 -16.31
CA ALA A 393 -3.50 -14.23 -15.84
C ALA A 393 -4.57 -14.76 -16.81
N PHE A 394 -4.20 -15.18 -18.04
CA PHE A 394 -5.14 -15.77 -19.00
C PHE A 394 -4.65 -17.09 -19.64
N LEU A 395 -3.64 -17.75 -19.04
CA LEU A 395 -3.06 -19.02 -19.50
C LEU A 395 -3.56 -20.23 -18.71
#